data_AF-A0A0N0A3M5-F1
#
_entry.id   AF-A0A0N0A3M5-F1
#
_cell.length_a   1.000
_cell.length_b   1.000
_cell.length_c   1.000
_cell.angle_alpha   90.00
_cell.angle_beta   90.00
_cell.angle_gamma   90.00
#
_symmetry.space_group_name_H-M   'P 1'
#
loop_
_entity.id
_entity.type
_entity.pdbx_description
1 polymer ?
#
loop_
_entity_poly.entity_id
_entity_poly.type
_entity_poly.pdbx_seq_one_letter_code
_entity_poly.pdbx_strand_id
1 'polypeptide(L)'
;MRRSTPVIRLRIQVAHWPRRALVLTDTPRPDCRDCEGIGGFEYDYGDHTGEYAGTDWDPCGCWNENRRWPLLPLPRRPRWLRRRHTVRDPWGPDGYSNEPPF
;
A
#
# COMPACT_ATOMS: atom_id res chain seq x y z
N MET A 1 -15.08 -25.56 6.66
CA MET A 1 -14.39 -24.29 6.31
C MET A 1 -12.95 -24.39 6.79
N ARG A 2 -11.97 -24.51 5.88
CA ARG A 2 -10.55 -24.55 6.25
C ARG A 2 -10.13 -23.10 6.55
N ARG A 3 -10.02 -22.75 7.83
CA ARG A 3 -9.47 -21.44 8.23
C ARG A 3 -8.07 -21.33 7.63
N SER A 4 -7.89 -20.40 6.70
CA SER A 4 -6.59 -20.07 6.15
C SER A 4 -5.73 -19.58 7.31
N THR A 5 -4.77 -20.38 7.76
CA THR A 5 -3.84 -19.97 8.82
C THR A 5 -3.18 -18.67 8.39
N PRO A 6 -3.15 -17.61 9.23
CA PRO A 6 -2.57 -16.34 8.84
C PRO A 6 -1.06 -16.52 8.61
N VAL A 7 -0.66 -16.55 7.35
CA VAL A 7 0.74 -16.47 6.95
C VAL A 7 1.08 -15.01 6.82
N ILE A 8 1.95 -14.52 7.68
CA ILE A 8 2.36 -13.11 7.70
C ILE A 8 3.01 -12.76 6.37
N ARG A 9 2.47 -11.74 5.68
CA ARG A 9 2.97 -11.20 4.41
C ARG A 9 3.32 -9.74 4.60
N LEU A 10 4.51 -9.53 5.15
CA LEU A 10 5.02 -8.19 5.40
C LEU A 10 5.39 -7.49 4.09
N ARG A 11 4.88 -6.28 3.89
CA ARG A 11 5.27 -5.37 2.82
C ARG A 11 5.69 -4.03 3.40
N ILE A 12 6.67 -3.40 2.75
CA ILE A 12 7.08 -2.05 3.09
C ILE A 12 6.16 -1.08 2.35
N GLN A 13 5.50 -0.20 3.10
CA GLN A 13 4.62 0.83 2.59
C GLN A 13 5.02 2.20 3.15
N VAL A 14 4.63 3.26 2.45
CA VAL A 14 4.78 4.63 2.94
C VAL A 14 3.49 5.05 3.64
N ALA A 15 3.54 5.16 4.97
CA ALA A 15 2.46 5.77 5.74
C ALA A 15 2.65 7.28 5.81
N HIS A 16 1.55 8.03 5.82
CA HIS A 16 1.58 9.50 5.83
C HIS A 16 1.27 10.12 7.19
N TRP A 17 0.86 9.32 8.18
CA TRP A 17 0.32 9.82 9.46
C TRP A 17 1.09 9.29 10.68
N PRO A 18 1.40 10.13 11.69
CA PRO A 18 1.33 11.61 11.71
C PRO A 18 2.50 12.28 10.94
N ARG A 19 3.55 11.52 10.59
CA ARG A 19 4.65 11.97 9.73
C ARG A 19 4.93 10.88 8.70
N ARG A 20 5.36 11.30 7.49
CA ARG A 20 5.70 10.36 6.42
C ARG A 20 6.78 9.39 6.89
N ALA A 21 6.50 8.10 6.87
CA ALA A 21 7.39 7.05 7.37
C ALA A 21 7.28 5.79 6.50
N LEU A 22 8.36 5.02 6.44
CA LEU A 22 8.28 3.64 5.99
C LEU A 22 7.72 2.79 7.12
N VAL A 23 6.70 2.02 6.81
CA VAL A 23 6.01 1.13 7.73
C VAL A 23 6.04 -0.26 7.13
N LEU A 24 6.38 -1.24 7.94
CA LEU A 24 6.19 -2.64 7.62
C LEU A 24 4.75 -3.00 7.99
N THR A 25 3.94 -3.37 7.00
CA THR A 25 2.54 -3.75 7.20
C THR A 25 2.33 -5.19 6.77
N ASP A 26 1.50 -5.92 7.49
CA ASP A 26 0.96 -7.18 6.98
C ASP A 26 -0.02 -6.89 5.85
N THR A 27 -0.14 -7.80 4.88
CA THR A 27 -1.00 -7.61 3.70
C THR A 27 -1.84 -8.85 3.40
N PRO A 28 -3.07 -8.68 2.88
CA PRO A 28 -3.94 -9.79 2.58
C PRO A 28 -3.32 -10.75 1.58
N ARG A 29 -3.66 -12.03 1.72
CA ARG A 29 -3.28 -13.05 0.75
C ARG A 29 -4.09 -12.79 -0.55
N PRO A 30 -3.43 -12.60 -1.71
CA PRO A 30 -4.10 -12.25 -2.96
C PRO A 30 -5.10 -13.32 -3.39
N ASP A 31 -4.75 -14.60 -3.20
CA ASP A 31 -5.64 -15.73 -3.54
C ASP A 31 -6.36 -16.28 -2.29
N CYS A 32 -6.71 -15.41 -1.33
CA CYS A 32 -7.50 -15.84 -0.19
C CYS A 32 -8.89 -16.29 -0.67
N ARG A 33 -9.33 -17.49 -0.29
CA ARG A 33 -10.66 -17.98 -0.67
C ARG A 33 -11.81 -17.28 0.06
N ASP A 34 -11.49 -16.60 1.16
CA ASP A 34 -12.50 -15.94 1.99
C ASP A 34 -12.73 -14.51 1.49
N CYS A 35 -11.66 -13.73 1.29
CA CYS A 35 -11.75 -12.31 0.92
C CYS A 35 -11.18 -11.97 -0.46
N GLU A 36 -10.75 -12.96 -1.26
CA GLU A 36 -10.27 -12.78 -2.64
C GLU A 36 -9.17 -11.71 -2.81
N GLY A 37 -8.33 -11.55 -1.78
CA GLY A 37 -7.25 -10.56 -1.79
C GLY A 37 -7.65 -9.14 -1.39
N ILE A 38 -8.94 -8.87 -1.15
CA ILE A 38 -9.44 -7.57 -0.67
C ILE A 38 -8.93 -7.30 0.75
N GLY A 39 -8.97 -8.31 1.61
CA GLY A 39 -8.51 -8.24 2.99
C GLY A 39 -9.60 -8.03 4.04
N GLY A 40 -10.86 -7.96 3.65
CA GLY A 40 -11.96 -7.87 4.60
C GLY A 40 -13.26 -7.71 3.86
N PHE A 41 -14.27 -7.31 4.62
CA PHE A 41 -15.63 -7.22 4.15
C PHE A 41 -16.25 -5.93 4.67
N GLU A 42 -16.86 -5.17 3.77
CA GLU A 42 -17.65 -3.98 4.10
C GLU A 42 -19.12 -4.39 4.22
N TYR A 43 -19.78 -3.96 5.29
CA TYR A 43 -21.21 -4.20 5.49
C TYR A 43 -21.90 -2.93 5.93
N ASP A 44 -22.92 -2.54 5.17
CA ASP A 44 -23.81 -1.43 5.53
C ASP A 44 -24.76 -1.86 6.64
N TYR A 45 -25.02 -0.97 7.59
CA TYR A 45 -25.99 -1.18 8.66
C TYR A 45 -26.97 -0.02 8.77
N GLY A 46 -28.20 -0.36 9.19
CA GLY A 46 -29.26 0.60 9.46
C GLY A 46 -29.36 0.97 10.93
N ASP A 47 -29.92 2.14 11.22
CA ASP A 47 -30.28 2.52 12.58
C ASP A 47 -31.58 1.80 13.03
N HIS A 48 -32.06 2.16 14.22
CA HIS A 48 -33.30 1.63 14.78
C HIS A 48 -34.57 1.97 13.98
N THR A 49 -34.50 2.90 13.02
CA THR A 49 -35.59 3.25 12.09
C THR A 49 -35.49 2.50 10.76
N GLY A 50 -34.38 1.78 10.54
CA GLY A 50 -34.09 1.08 9.29
C GLY A 50 -33.40 1.96 8.23
N GLU A 51 -33.04 3.20 8.59
CA GLU A 51 -32.33 4.13 7.70
C GLU A 51 -30.82 3.86 7.73
N TYR A 52 -30.12 4.13 6.62
CA TYR A 52 -28.67 3.92 6.53
C TYR A 52 -27.92 4.71 7.61
N ALA A 53 -27.13 4.00 8.42
CA ALA A 53 -26.42 4.57 9.56
C ALA A 53 -24.89 4.53 9.41
N GLY A 54 -24.37 3.67 8.53
CA GLY A 54 -22.94 3.58 8.26
C GLY A 54 -22.53 2.28 7.57
N THR A 55 -21.23 2.17 7.34
CA THR A 55 -20.58 0.97 6.83
C THR A 55 -19.53 0.54 7.84
N ASP A 56 -19.61 -0.71 8.28
CA ASP A 56 -18.58 -1.34 9.11
C ASP A 56 -17.61 -2.16 8.26
N TRP A 57 -16.39 -2.32 8.77
CA TRP A 57 -15.34 -3.11 8.15
C TRP A 57 -14.95 -4.28 9.04
N ASP A 58 -15.02 -5.49 8.51
CA ASP A 58 -14.57 -6.72 9.18
C ASP A 58 -13.32 -7.29 8.47
N PRO A 59 -12.14 -7.28 9.11
CA PRO A 59 -10.91 -7.75 8.50
C PRO A 59 -10.88 -9.28 8.35
N CYS A 60 -10.42 -9.74 7.18
CA CYS A 60 -10.24 -11.17 6.93
C CYS A 60 -9.11 -11.74 7.78
N GLY A 61 -9.35 -12.89 8.43
CA GLY A 61 -8.35 -13.59 9.23
C GLY A 61 -7.12 -14.13 8.47
N CYS A 62 -7.03 -13.93 7.14
CA CYS A 62 -5.87 -14.33 6.35
C CYS A 62 -4.65 -13.41 6.53
N TRP A 63 -4.84 -12.24 7.13
CA TRP A 63 -3.82 -11.23 7.47
C TRP A 63 -4.29 -10.45 8.71
N ASN A 64 -3.50 -9.47 9.16
CA ASN A 64 -3.87 -8.65 10.31
C ASN A 64 -3.60 -7.16 10.05
N GLU A 65 -4.67 -6.37 9.94
CA GLU A 65 -4.63 -4.93 9.69
C GLU A 65 -3.89 -4.11 10.76
N ASN A 66 -3.87 -4.62 11.99
CA ASN A 66 -3.26 -3.93 13.13
C ASN A 66 -1.74 -4.19 13.21
N ARG A 67 -1.21 -5.10 12.38
CA ARG A 67 0.24 -5.37 12.30
C ARG A 67 0.94 -4.36 11.43
N ARG A 68 1.31 -3.24 12.06
CA ARG A 68 2.08 -2.14 11.47
C ARG A 68 3.25 -1.76 12.36
N TRP A 69 4.45 -1.74 11.79
CA TRP A 69 5.67 -1.33 12.48
C TRP A 69 6.33 -0.18 11.75
N PRO A 70 6.41 1.02 12.35
CA PRO A 70 7.18 2.11 11.77
C PRO A 70 8.67 1.71 11.77
N LEU A 71 9.26 1.65 10.58
CA LEU A 71 10.68 1.31 10.42
C LEU A 71 11.54 2.56 10.54
N LEU A 72 11.23 3.59 9.73
CA LEU A 72 11.97 4.84 9.73
C LEU A 72 11.14 6.02 9.22
N PRO A 73 11.27 7.22 9.81
CA PRO A 73 10.67 8.43 9.28
C PRO A 73 11.34 8.84 7.96
N LEU A 74 10.54 9.19 6.96
CA LEU A 74 11.04 9.68 5.68
C LEU A 74 11.29 11.20 5.75
N PRO A 75 12.46 11.68 5.31
CA PRO A 75 12.76 13.10 5.29
C PRO A 75 11.78 13.85 4.36
N ARG A 76 11.38 15.06 4.76
CA ARG A 76 10.58 15.95 3.92
C ARG A 76 11.43 16.31 2.69
N ARG A 77 11.00 15.90 1.49
CA ARG A 77 11.72 16.22 0.24
C ARG A 77 11.97 17.74 0.16
N PRO A 78 13.23 18.20 0.17
CA PRO A 78 13.56 19.62 0.11
C PRO A 78 13.05 20.22 -1.20
N ARG A 79 12.64 21.51 -1.16
CA ARG A 79 11.92 22.18 -2.26
C ARG A 79 12.67 22.15 -3.60
N TRP A 80 14.01 22.08 -3.58
CA TRP A 80 14.84 22.02 -4.79
C TRP A 80 14.77 20.67 -5.53
N LEU A 81 14.43 19.57 -4.83
CA LEU A 81 14.20 18.26 -5.45
C LEU A 81 12.79 18.11 -6.04
N ARG A 82 11.86 19.03 -5.74
CA ARG A 82 10.49 19.01 -6.30
C ARG A 82 10.41 19.58 -7.72
N ARG A 83 11.50 20.20 -8.21
CA ARG A 83 11.55 20.97 -9.47
C ARG A 83 12.49 20.37 -10.53
N ARG A 84 12.70 19.05 -10.54
CA ARG A 84 13.46 18.37 -11.61
C ARG A 84 12.55 17.54 -12.51
N HIS A 85 11.64 18.20 -13.23
CA HIS A 85 11.13 17.68 -14.51
C HIS A 85 11.95 18.18 -15.71
N THR A 86 12.91 19.09 -15.47
CA THR A 86 13.71 19.75 -16.53
C THR A 86 15.22 19.57 -16.38
N VAL A 87 15.69 18.75 -15.43
CA VAL A 87 17.11 18.42 -15.41
C VAL A 87 17.33 17.27 -16.37
N ARG A 88 17.85 17.64 -17.55
CA ARG A 88 18.46 16.76 -18.53
C ARG A 88 19.23 15.67 -17.78
N ASP A 89 18.81 14.43 -17.99
CA ASP A 89 19.46 13.27 -17.41
C ASP A 89 20.96 13.32 -17.76
N PRO A 90 21.89 13.33 -16.79
CA PRO A 90 23.32 13.24 -17.07
C PRO A 90 23.70 11.95 -17.81
N TRP A 91 22.82 10.95 -17.78
CA TRP A 91 22.91 9.67 -18.50
C TRP A 91 21.97 9.61 -19.70
N GLY A 92 21.43 10.77 -20.10
CA GLY A 92 20.56 10.91 -21.26
C GLY A 92 21.23 10.47 -22.56
N PRO A 93 20.42 10.09 -23.57
CA PRO A 93 20.79 9.20 -24.69
C PRO A 93 21.84 9.74 -25.67
N ASP A 94 22.41 10.93 -25.45
CA ASP A 94 23.44 11.52 -26.31
C ASP A 94 24.78 10.74 -26.27
N GLY A 95 24.88 9.65 -25.49
CA GLY A 95 26.09 8.84 -25.31
C GLY A 95 26.10 7.47 -25.99
N TYR A 96 24.98 7.00 -26.55
CA TYR A 96 24.94 5.75 -27.33
C TYR A 96 24.36 6.05 -28.71
N SER A 97 25.16 5.78 -29.75
CA SER A 97 24.68 5.79 -31.12
C SER A 97 23.53 4.79 -31.25
N ASN A 98 22.39 5.24 -31.77
CA ASN A 98 21.29 4.36 -32.17
C ASN A 98 21.56 3.72 -33.55
N GLU A 99 22.72 3.99 -34.17
CA GLU A 99 23.17 3.34 -35.40
C GLU A 99 23.68 1.93 -35.04
N PRO A 100 23.00 0.84 -35.46
CA PRO A 100 23.54 -0.51 -35.29
C PRO A 100 24.81 -0.64 -36.13
N PRO A 101 25.87 -1.31 -35.65
CA PRO A 101 26.98 -1.64 -36.51
C PRO A 101 26.49 -2.77 -37.43
N PHE A 102 26.35 -2.43 -38.73
CA PHE A 102 25.99 -3.26 -39.89
C PHE A 102 24.62 -3.97 -39.87
#